data_AF-A0A7W0Y421-F1
#
_entry.id   AF-A0A7W0Y421-F1
#
_cell.length_a   1.000
_cell.length_b   1.000
_cell.length_c   1.000
_cell.angle_alpha   90.00
_cell.angle_beta   90.00
_cell.angle_gamma   90.00
#
_symmetry.space_group_name_H-M   'P 1'
#
loop_
_entity.id
_entity.type
_entity.pdbx_description
1 polymer ?
#
loop_
_entity_poly.entity_id
_entity_poly.type
_entity_poly.pdbx_seq_one_letter_code
_entity_poly.pdbx_strand_id
1 'polypeptide(L)'
;MRQRVGLITVLALFGLVFGVGPLWADEDEDKAGSAEPAPATPGDSDGDGKPDEAAPAADKNGDGKPDVAGDADHDGKPDVAGDADHDGKPDVAPVGAPDDGDKDHDGKVDQDGDLDNDGVKDTEEAGYDPEDPPTDPFDEDGDGVVEPDEVAMREENNALFKDIPDDVDDAALEGRSEDSELTPSITVEDFRKLVRITKKIVLDKMEKKIAHKSAQKMQKFSLIVVGFSALGLLLLLMPLALGKKYPGQGALLFKYSALAALVFIVTVNMFGGVIYGFRIVQGAMSSYTNPSTAIAAGTFDTLDDNADSYVTTGKELFGPSLDQMKKDPDAQPAAILIENGMKVVQDAKVFMSIAKLFKKVDFIFGILPIVLMAVTLLLFVLAIRPTLTEIVKLPAAAAAGNATAGKDVMKKSMGRVIGELKATVCTIGILIVLTLISGAILGQIVKPAIGALLEYFSLAVSYLQFVEGASSGMVFMTLFGVILFLILNLATLILSMAFFLGKSQKIFQQRFNEGTPLATHTRFFKWGVPSVLLVQVFPLLFVIVAGKGLAWLNDSSREGILDAEKVSWSKILLSGPLFLVVAFIILFWAVRGLKAIKFLATYKVKAKPSAVVDPVTK
;
A
#
# COMPACT_ATOMS: atom_id res chain seq x y z
N MET A 1 21.98 -0.95 -43.91
CA MET A 1 22.19 0.00 -42.79
C MET A 1 20.94 0.27 -41.94
N ARG A 2 19.70 0.20 -42.46
CA ARG A 2 18.46 0.48 -41.68
C ARG A 2 18.10 -0.49 -40.54
N GLN A 3 18.68 -1.68 -40.45
CA GLN A 3 18.39 -2.64 -39.36
C GLN A 3 19.32 -2.54 -38.14
N ARG A 4 20.43 -1.80 -38.22
CA ARG A 4 21.37 -1.63 -37.09
C ARG A 4 21.03 -0.42 -36.21
N VAL A 5 20.30 0.55 -36.76
CA VAL A 5 19.85 1.74 -36.01
C VAL A 5 18.77 1.36 -34.99
N GLY A 6 17.81 0.51 -35.35
CA GLY A 6 16.72 0.12 -34.43
C GLY A 6 17.15 -0.69 -33.20
N LEU A 7 18.25 -1.46 -33.27
CA LEU A 7 18.76 -2.23 -32.12
C LEU A 7 19.53 -1.33 -31.13
N ILE A 8 20.21 -0.31 -31.64
CA ILE A 8 20.97 0.65 -30.83
C ILE A 8 20.02 1.66 -30.16
N THR A 9 18.93 2.07 -30.82
CA THR A 9 17.91 2.93 -30.20
C THR A 9 17.09 2.18 -29.13
N VAL A 10 16.84 0.88 -29.30
CA VAL A 10 16.18 0.04 -28.26
C VAL A 10 17.11 -0.22 -27.08
N LEU A 11 18.43 -0.35 -27.30
CA LEU A 11 19.41 -0.47 -26.21
C LEU A 11 19.69 0.87 -25.49
N ALA A 12 19.65 2.00 -26.20
CA ALA A 12 19.79 3.33 -25.61
C ALA A 12 18.57 3.73 -24.77
N LEU A 13 17.36 3.36 -25.22
CA LEU A 13 16.13 3.50 -24.42
C LEU A 13 16.09 2.52 -23.23
N PHE A 14 16.82 1.39 -23.28
CA PHE A 14 16.92 0.44 -22.16
C PHE A 14 18.05 0.76 -21.18
N GLY A 15 19.14 1.39 -21.62
CA GLY A 15 20.22 1.87 -20.73
C GLY A 15 19.75 2.96 -19.77
N LEU A 16 18.74 3.73 -20.17
CA LEU A 16 18.06 4.73 -19.34
C LEU A 16 17.06 4.12 -18.34
N VAL A 17 16.65 2.85 -18.54
CA VAL A 17 15.68 2.13 -17.69
C VAL A 17 16.34 1.07 -16.81
N PHE A 18 17.57 0.64 -17.12
CA PHE A 18 18.28 -0.44 -16.40
C PHE A 18 19.75 -0.12 -16.10
N GLY A 19 20.02 1.09 -15.60
CA GLY A 19 21.13 1.40 -14.70
C GLY A 19 22.49 0.77 -15.03
N VAL A 20 23.26 1.43 -15.90
CA VAL A 20 24.72 1.43 -15.78
C VAL A 20 25.20 2.87 -15.89
N GLY A 21 25.16 3.56 -14.74
CA GLY A 21 25.89 4.80 -14.41
C GLY A 21 25.05 5.89 -13.74
N PRO A 22 25.60 6.61 -12.74
CA PRO A 22 26.23 6.14 -11.50
C PRO A 22 25.19 5.96 -10.38
N LEU A 23 25.62 5.44 -9.21
CA LEU A 23 24.91 5.62 -7.94
C LEU A 23 24.48 7.09 -7.82
N TRP A 24 23.21 7.34 -7.51
CA TRP A 24 22.79 8.62 -6.95
C TRP A 24 23.32 8.62 -5.51
N ALA A 25 24.44 9.31 -5.34
CA ALA A 25 24.77 9.99 -4.10
C ALA A 25 24.10 11.37 -4.21
N ASP A 26 23.40 11.77 -3.17
CA ASP A 26 23.03 13.17 -2.97
C ASP A 26 24.32 13.94 -2.70
N GLU A 27 24.75 14.77 -3.65
CA GLU A 27 25.61 15.93 -3.39
C GLU A 27 25.19 17.05 -4.34
N ASP A 28 25.00 18.21 -3.73
CA ASP A 28 24.53 19.47 -4.26
C ASP A 28 25.34 19.97 -5.48
N GLU A 29 24.62 20.54 -6.46
CA GLU A 29 25.25 21.35 -7.50
C GLU A 29 25.64 22.72 -6.92
N ASP A 30 26.95 23.00 -6.85
CA ASP A 30 27.46 24.36 -6.97
C ASP A 30 28.62 24.45 -7.98
N LYS A 31 28.49 25.40 -8.89
CA LYS A 31 29.36 25.55 -10.08
C LYS A 31 30.63 26.35 -9.79
N ALA A 32 31.75 25.74 -10.19
CA ALA A 32 32.90 26.31 -10.90
C ALA A 32 33.66 27.51 -10.29
N GLY A 33 34.89 27.22 -9.82
CA GLY A 33 35.95 28.20 -9.60
C GLY A 33 37.33 27.53 -9.58
N SER A 34 38.27 28.07 -10.33
CA SER A 34 39.62 27.58 -10.62
C SER A 34 40.60 27.52 -9.43
N ALA A 35 41.59 26.64 -9.55
CA ALA A 35 42.66 26.34 -8.60
C ALA A 35 43.52 27.54 -8.12
N GLU A 36 43.73 27.62 -6.80
CA GLU A 36 44.98 28.02 -6.09
C GLU A 36 44.88 27.66 -4.59
N PRO A 37 45.99 27.59 -3.82
CA PRO A 37 46.19 26.66 -2.71
C PRO A 37 45.63 27.18 -1.37
N ALA A 38 45.36 26.24 -0.45
CA ALA A 38 44.88 26.51 0.90
C ALA A 38 45.78 27.54 1.64
N PRO A 39 45.19 28.52 2.35
CA PRO A 39 45.97 29.47 3.13
C PRO A 39 46.59 28.77 4.34
N ALA A 40 47.86 29.08 4.58
CA ALA A 40 48.60 28.71 5.76
C ALA A 40 47.88 29.19 7.03
N THR A 41 47.81 28.35 8.04
CA THR A 41 47.53 28.74 9.42
C THR A 41 48.55 29.81 9.85
N PRO A 42 48.12 30.98 10.32
CA PRO A 42 49.05 32.01 10.77
C PRO A 42 49.87 31.50 11.97
N GLY A 43 51.19 31.54 11.86
CA GLY A 43 52.11 31.30 12.99
C GLY A 43 52.75 29.91 13.06
N ASP A 44 52.68 29.08 12.02
CA ASP A 44 53.44 27.83 11.92
C ASP A 44 54.49 27.98 10.80
N SER A 45 55.71 28.37 11.17
CA SER A 45 56.75 28.73 10.18
C SER A 45 57.55 27.54 9.68
N ASP A 46 57.47 26.39 10.34
CA ASP A 46 58.22 25.17 9.98
C ASP A 46 57.34 24.00 9.52
N GLY A 47 56.01 24.14 9.59
CA GLY A 47 55.03 23.23 9.02
C GLY A 47 54.84 21.95 9.83
N ASP A 48 55.13 21.98 11.13
CA ASP A 48 54.99 20.83 12.02
C ASP A 48 53.58 20.67 12.61
N GLY A 49 52.68 21.64 12.37
CA GLY A 49 51.30 21.64 12.83
C GLY A 49 51.12 22.23 14.23
N LYS A 50 52.08 22.98 14.77
CA LYS A 50 51.95 23.75 16.02
C LYS A 50 52.27 25.24 15.82
N PRO A 51 51.57 26.16 16.50
CA PRO A 51 51.90 27.59 16.44
C PRO A 51 53.17 27.94 17.23
N ASP A 52 54.08 28.68 16.60
CA ASP A 52 55.29 29.28 17.18
C ASP A 52 54.94 30.56 17.98
N GLU A 53 54.90 30.47 19.31
CA GLU A 53 54.90 31.53 20.34
C GLU A 53 54.01 32.81 20.20
N ALA A 54 53.39 33.19 21.33
CA ALA A 54 52.38 34.24 21.46
C ALA A 54 52.89 35.69 21.33
N ALA A 55 52.18 36.51 20.55
CA ALA A 55 52.24 37.97 20.58
C ALA A 55 51.12 38.54 21.49
N PRO A 56 51.34 39.66 22.22
CA PRO A 56 50.37 40.19 23.17
C PRO A 56 49.21 40.92 22.46
N ALA A 57 47.98 40.54 22.77
CA ALA A 57 46.79 41.24 22.32
C ALA A 57 46.68 42.64 22.96
N ALA A 58 46.14 43.60 22.22
CA ALA A 58 45.92 44.96 22.67
C ALA A 58 44.83 44.98 23.77
N ASP A 59 45.23 45.32 24.99
CA ASP A 59 44.38 45.60 26.13
C ASP A 59 44.23 47.13 26.24
N LYS A 60 43.20 47.68 25.59
CA LYS A 60 43.02 49.15 25.53
C LYS A 60 42.46 49.74 26.81
N ASN A 61 41.84 48.94 27.68
CA ASN A 61 41.22 49.42 28.92
C ASN A 61 42.05 49.09 30.18
N GLY A 62 43.12 48.31 30.04
CA GLY A 62 44.10 48.00 31.08
C GLY A 62 43.66 46.95 32.08
N ASP A 63 42.69 46.09 31.73
CA ASP A 63 42.14 45.07 32.63
C ASP A 63 42.85 43.71 32.58
N GLY A 64 43.80 43.55 31.65
CA GLY A 64 44.58 42.33 31.46
C GLY A 64 43.93 41.27 30.57
N LYS A 65 42.81 41.55 29.89
CA LYS A 65 42.17 40.64 28.92
C LYS A 65 42.17 41.22 27.48
N PRO A 66 42.22 40.37 26.43
CA PRO A 66 42.07 40.82 25.04
C PRO A 66 40.64 41.32 24.74
N ASP A 67 40.50 42.47 24.07
CA ASP A 67 39.20 42.97 23.58
C ASP A 67 38.59 42.02 22.51
N VAL A 68 37.32 41.61 22.67
CA VAL A 68 36.56 40.78 21.69
C VAL A 68 35.84 41.70 20.67
N ALA A 69 35.90 41.38 19.38
CA ALA A 69 35.26 42.19 18.34
C ALA A 69 33.76 41.84 18.20
N GLY A 70 32.89 42.86 18.28
CA GLY A 70 31.43 42.69 18.13
C GLY A 70 30.67 42.42 19.44
N ASP A 71 31.20 42.91 20.56
CA ASP A 71 30.62 42.82 21.91
C ASP A 71 30.22 44.25 22.35
N ALA A 72 29.05 44.70 21.92
CA ALA A 72 28.60 46.08 22.16
C ALA A 72 28.12 46.31 23.60
N ASP A 73 27.73 45.26 24.32
CA ASP A 73 27.24 45.33 25.70
C ASP A 73 28.27 44.94 26.77
N HIS A 74 29.46 44.51 26.34
CA HIS A 74 30.63 44.21 27.15
C HIS A 74 30.47 42.99 28.08
N ASP A 75 29.68 42.00 27.65
CA ASP A 75 29.47 40.74 28.39
C ASP A 75 30.56 39.68 28.13
N GLY A 76 31.43 39.91 27.15
CA GLY A 76 32.51 39.02 26.75
C GLY A 76 32.14 38.00 25.67
N LYS A 77 30.98 38.12 25.01
CA LYS A 77 30.52 37.30 23.88
C LYS A 77 30.20 38.17 22.66
N PRO A 78 30.30 37.65 21.42
CA PRO A 78 29.86 38.37 20.24
C PRO A 78 28.32 38.45 20.17
N ASP A 79 27.78 39.61 19.79
CA ASP A 79 26.35 39.86 19.62
C ASP A 79 25.75 38.92 18.53
N VAL A 80 24.66 38.20 18.84
CA VAL A 80 23.91 37.36 17.89
C VAL A 80 22.85 38.20 17.17
N ALA A 81 22.80 38.12 15.84
CA ALA A 81 21.83 38.87 15.05
C ALA A 81 20.42 38.27 15.15
N GLY A 82 19.45 39.06 15.63
CA GLY A 82 18.04 38.62 15.75
C GLY A 82 17.67 38.03 17.10
N ASP A 83 18.40 38.38 18.16
CA ASP A 83 18.11 38.06 19.56
C ASP A 83 17.59 39.34 20.26
N ALA A 84 16.28 39.61 20.15
CA ALA A 84 15.69 40.85 20.67
C ALA A 84 15.48 40.82 22.19
N ASP A 85 15.50 39.65 22.81
CA ASP A 85 15.32 39.48 24.26
C ASP A 85 16.60 39.16 25.04
N HIS A 86 17.73 39.05 24.34
CA HIS A 86 19.08 38.86 24.86
C HIS A 86 19.25 37.54 25.64
N ASP A 87 18.55 36.49 25.24
CA ASP A 87 18.65 35.16 25.86
C ASP A 87 19.75 34.28 25.25
N GLY A 88 20.39 34.74 24.18
CA GLY A 88 21.44 34.04 23.45
C GLY A 88 20.93 33.11 22.35
N LYS A 89 19.65 33.19 21.97
CA LYS A 89 19.04 32.42 20.87
C LYS A 89 18.42 33.36 19.82
N PRO A 90 18.41 32.99 18.53
CA PRO A 90 17.69 33.76 17.51
C PRO A 90 16.16 33.61 17.68
N ASP A 91 15.42 34.72 17.56
CA ASP A 91 13.95 34.76 17.62
C ASP A 91 13.27 34.01 16.46
N VAL A 92 14.01 33.71 15.38
CA VAL A 92 13.50 33.04 14.18
C VAL A 92 14.58 32.07 13.65
N ALA A 93 14.26 30.78 13.59
CA ALA A 93 15.19 29.75 13.11
C ALA A 93 15.45 29.89 11.60
N PRO A 94 16.72 29.94 11.14
CA PRO A 94 17.05 29.82 9.73
C PRO A 94 17.11 28.34 9.33
N VAL A 95 16.39 27.98 8.26
CA VAL A 95 16.43 26.66 7.60
C VAL A 95 17.89 26.32 7.24
N GLY A 96 18.43 25.21 7.79
CA GLY A 96 19.73 24.64 7.41
C GLY A 96 20.90 24.81 8.40
N ALA A 97 20.66 24.91 9.70
CA ALA A 97 21.70 24.90 10.75
C ALA A 97 22.10 23.45 11.16
N PRO A 98 23.30 23.22 11.73
CA PRO A 98 23.76 21.88 12.09
C PRO A 98 23.08 21.37 13.37
N ASP A 99 22.30 20.28 13.24
CA ASP A 99 21.73 19.39 14.26
C ASP A 99 21.32 20.09 15.57
N ASP A 100 20.18 20.79 15.52
CA ASP A 100 19.47 21.36 16.67
C ASP A 100 18.70 20.31 17.50
N GLY A 101 18.80 19.04 17.12
CA GLY A 101 18.11 17.92 17.76
C GLY A 101 16.62 17.86 17.43
N ASP A 102 16.15 18.63 16.45
CA ASP A 102 14.81 18.60 15.87
C ASP A 102 14.93 17.96 14.48
N LYS A 103 14.95 16.62 14.43
CA LYS A 103 15.23 15.87 13.19
C LYS A 103 14.02 15.74 12.28
N ASP A 104 12.82 15.91 12.81
CA ASP A 104 11.58 15.98 12.03
C ASP A 104 11.22 17.41 11.60
N HIS A 105 12.03 18.39 12.02
CA HIS A 105 11.89 19.81 11.74
C HIS A 105 10.52 20.38 12.15
N ASP A 106 9.93 19.87 13.23
CA ASP A 106 8.62 20.29 13.75
C ASP A 106 8.66 21.56 14.63
N GLY A 107 9.85 22.12 14.86
CA GLY A 107 10.09 23.28 15.71
C GLY A 107 10.29 22.94 17.19
N LYS A 108 10.41 21.65 17.55
CA LYS A 108 10.69 21.16 18.89
C LYS A 108 11.86 20.17 18.83
N VAL A 109 12.65 20.16 19.89
CA VAL A 109 13.74 19.17 20.03
C VAL A 109 13.12 17.78 20.26
N ASP A 110 13.49 16.81 19.43
CA ASP A 110 13.12 15.41 19.57
C ASP A 110 13.48 14.94 20.99
N GLN A 111 12.52 14.33 21.71
CA GLN A 111 12.91 13.51 22.85
C GLN A 111 13.73 12.33 22.34
N ASP A 112 14.68 11.91 23.16
CA ASP A 112 15.78 11.00 22.85
C ASP A 112 15.34 9.66 22.21
N GLY A 113 15.16 9.69 20.89
CA GLY A 113 14.75 8.57 20.05
C GLY A 113 13.24 8.37 19.93
N ASP A 114 12.44 9.45 19.94
CA ASP A 114 10.99 9.50 19.67
C ASP A 114 10.78 10.38 18.42
N LEU A 115 10.95 9.78 17.23
CA LEU A 115 10.95 10.47 15.93
C LEU A 115 9.55 10.87 15.46
N ASP A 116 8.50 10.31 16.03
CA ASP A 116 7.12 10.64 15.67
C ASP A 116 6.34 11.37 16.78
N ASN A 117 7.06 11.79 17.81
CA ASN A 117 6.58 12.59 18.94
C ASN A 117 5.32 12.00 19.58
N ASP A 118 5.24 10.67 19.63
CA ASP A 118 4.11 9.93 20.19
C ASP A 118 4.23 9.72 21.71
N GLY A 119 5.38 10.12 22.29
CA GLY A 119 5.71 10.01 23.70
C GLY A 119 6.33 8.66 24.09
N VAL A 120 6.62 7.80 23.12
CA VAL A 120 7.29 6.52 23.25
C VAL A 120 8.59 6.58 22.43
N LYS A 121 9.67 6.02 22.96
CA LYS A 121 10.87 5.88 22.15
C LYS A 121 10.62 4.88 21.02
N ASP A 122 11.01 5.22 19.79
CA ASP A 122 10.88 4.38 18.60
C ASP A 122 11.35 2.95 18.87
N THR A 123 12.50 2.80 19.55
CA THR A 123 13.10 1.50 19.87
C THR A 123 12.31 0.65 20.85
N GLU A 124 11.38 1.25 21.57
CA GLU A 124 10.47 0.62 22.54
C GLU A 124 9.08 0.38 21.94
N GLU A 125 8.82 0.85 20.72
CA GLU A 125 7.55 0.69 20.04
C GLU A 125 7.33 -0.77 19.57
N ALA A 126 6.10 -1.26 19.76
CA ALA A 126 5.74 -2.65 19.49
C ALA A 126 5.65 -2.93 17.98
N GLY A 127 6.77 -3.38 17.39
CA GLY A 127 6.85 -3.64 15.96
C GLY A 127 7.89 -2.80 15.24
N TYR A 128 8.71 -2.04 15.99
CA TYR A 128 9.83 -1.27 15.47
C TYR A 128 10.64 -2.05 14.43
N ASP A 129 10.62 -1.53 13.21
CA ASP A 129 11.44 -2.00 12.10
C ASP A 129 12.47 -0.90 11.81
N PRO A 130 13.77 -1.13 12.05
CA PRO A 130 14.79 -0.12 11.74
C PRO A 130 14.90 0.19 10.23
N GLU A 131 14.24 -0.59 9.35
CA GLU A 131 14.09 -0.25 7.92
C GLU A 131 12.84 0.61 7.61
N ASP A 132 11.96 0.85 8.59
CA ASP A 132 10.71 1.63 8.52
C ASP A 132 10.46 2.31 9.89
N PRO A 133 11.32 3.29 10.30
CA PRO A 133 11.21 3.94 11.60
C PRO A 133 9.88 4.72 11.71
N PRO A 134 9.40 4.99 12.94
CA PRO A 134 8.23 5.81 13.17
C PRO A 134 8.43 7.18 12.50
N THR A 135 7.36 7.68 11.90
CA THR A 135 7.33 8.98 11.21
C THR A 135 6.23 9.80 11.83
N ASP A 136 6.51 11.08 12.01
CA ASP A 136 5.58 12.03 12.59
C ASP A 136 4.20 11.89 11.93
N PRO A 137 3.11 11.80 12.72
CA PRO A 137 1.78 11.60 12.16
C PRO A 137 1.26 12.74 11.28
N PHE A 138 1.86 13.91 11.35
CA PHE A 138 1.51 15.08 10.55
C PHE A 138 2.43 15.30 9.35
N ASP A 139 3.58 14.64 9.28
CA ASP A 139 4.38 14.56 8.06
C ASP A 139 3.57 13.78 7.00
N GLU A 140 3.06 14.45 5.95
CA GLU A 140 2.19 13.87 4.93
C GLU A 140 2.93 13.23 3.77
N ASP A 141 4.22 13.52 3.54
CA ASP A 141 4.97 12.97 2.41
C ASP A 141 6.09 11.99 2.81
N GLY A 142 6.48 12.01 4.08
CA GLY A 142 7.31 11.03 4.77
C GLY A 142 8.78 11.33 4.54
N ASP A 143 9.09 12.58 4.21
CA ASP A 143 10.45 13.04 3.98
C ASP A 143 11.17 13.42 5.29
N GLY A 144 10.46 13.37 6.43
CA GLY A 144 10.99 13.76 7.73
C GLY A 144 10.99 15.26 7.94
N VAL A 145 10.22 16.03 7.17
CA VAL A 145 10.05 17.47 7.31
C VAL A 145 8.56 17.77 7.48
N VAL A 146 8.21 18.45 8.56
CA VAL A 146 6.81 18.84 8.81
C VAL A 146 6.58 20.22 8.22
N GLU A 147 5.81 20.29 7.13
CA GLU A 147 5.55 21.54 6.41
C GLU A 147 4.70 22.53 7.25
N PRO A 148 4.74 23.84 6.99
CA PRO A 148 4.04 24.84 7.81
C PRO A 148 2.52 24.61 7.97
N ASP A 149 1.86 24.02 6.98
CA ASP A 149 0.45 23.64 7.07
C ASP A 149 0.20 22.37 7.89
N GLU A 150 1.18 21.47 7.96
CA GLU A 150 1.18 20.27 8.80
C GLU A 150 1.42 20.63 10.28
N VAL A 151 2.33 21.59 10.54
CA VAL A 151 2.53 22.18 11.87
C VAL A 151 1.22 22.82 12.36
N ALA A 152 0.55 23.60 11.50
CA ALA A 152 -0.74 24.20 11.85
C ALA A 152 -1.82 23.14 12.13
N MET A 153 -1.83 22.05 11.36
CA MET A 153 -2.74 20.91 11.60
C MET A 153 -2.46 20.22 12.93
N ARG A 154 -1.18 20.08 13.29
CA ARG A 154 -0.74 19.54 14.57
C ARG A 154 -1.18 20.42 15.73
N GLU A 155 -1.00 21.72 15.63
CA GLU A 155 -1.48 22.67 16.64
C GLU A 155 -3.01 22.60 16.81
N GLU A 156 -3.76 22.54 15.71
CA GLU A 156 -5.22 22.37 15.75
C GLU A 156 -5.62 21.03 16.38
N ASN A 157 -4.94 19.93 16.03
CA ASN A 157 -5.14 18.62 16.64
C ASN A 157 -4.89 18.67 18.15
N ASN A 158 -3.75 19.21 18.58
CA ASN A 158 -3.37 19.27 19.99
C ASN A 158 -4.34 20.13 20.79
N ALA A 159 -4.84 21.23 20.21
CA ALA A 159 -5.89 22.04 20.81
C ALA A 159 -7.21 21.27 20.99
N LEU A 160 -7.60 20.45 20.01
CA LEU A 160 -8.83 19.67 20.05
C LEU A 160 -8.75 18.46 21.00
N PHE A 161 -7.57 17.83 21.13
CA PHE A 161 -7.34 16.68 22.01
C PHE A 161 -7.01 17.04 23.46
N LYS A 162 -6.70 18.31 23.76
CA LYS A 162 -6.27 18.75 25.10
C LYS A 162 -7.19 18.33 26.25
N ASP A 163 -8.49 18.32 26.02
CA ASP A 163 -9.51 17.97 27.02
C ASP A 163 -10.16 16.59 26.77
N ILE A 164 -9.52 15.74 25.96
CA ILE A 164 -9.96 14.38 25.67
C ILE A 164 -9.17 13.41 26.55
N PRO A 165 -9.82 12.47 27.27
CA PRO A 165 -9.13 11.44 28.04
C PRO A 165 -8.22 10.56 27.17
N ASP A 166 -7.12 10.10 27.75
CA ASP A 166 -6.17 9.21 27.06
C ASP A 166 -6.69 7.77 26.88
N ASP A 167 -7.66 7.35 27.72
CA ASP A 167 -8.30 6.05 27.61
C ASP A 167 -9.81 6.14 27.80
N VAL A 168 -10.51 5.17 27.21
CA VAL A 168 -11.93 4.92 27.50
C VAL A 168 -12.02 4.33 28.90
N ASP A 169 -12.52 5.12 29.86
CA ASP A 169 -12.66 4.72 31.27
C ASP A 169 -14.14 4.58 31.66
N ASP A 170 -14.49 3.40 32.18
CA ASP A 170 -15.83 3.04 32.66
C ASP A 170 -16.26 4.00 33.79
N ALA A 171 -15.35 4.42 34.66
CA ALA A 171 -15.67 5.33 35.77
C ALA A 171 -16.03 6.74 35.30
N ALA A 172 -15.45 7.20 34.17
CA ALA A 172 -15.79 8.47 33.56
C ALA A 172 -17.16 8.43 32.86
N LEU A 173 -17.52 7.29 32.26
CA LEU A 173 -18.83 7.05 31.64
C LEU A 173 -19.93 6.88 32.69
N GLU A 174 -19.69 6.11 33.75
CA GLU A 174 -20.61 5.87 34.87
C GLU A 174 -20.72 7.06 35.83
N GLY A 175 -19.71 7.94 35.87
CA GLY A 175 -19.67 9.14 36.69
C GLY A 175 -20.55 10.29 36.19
N ARG A 176 -21.17 10.17 35.01
CA ARG A 176 -22.11 11.17 34.49
C ARG A 176 -23.42 11.06 35.25
N SER A 177 -23.90 12.17 35.81
CA SER A 177 -25.25 12.20 36.40
C SER A 177 -26.29 11.85 35.34
N GLU A 178 -27.41 11.19 35.70
CA GLU A 178 -28.50 10.85 34.75
C GLU A 178 -28.95 12.06 33.90
N ASP A 179 -28.92 13.28 34.46
CA ASP A 179 -29.24 14.53 33.76
C ASP A 179 -28.18 14.98 32.72
N SER A 180 -26.97 14.43 32.78
CA SER A 180 -25.81 14.77 31.94
C SER A 180 -25.53 13.72 30.85
N GLU A 181 -26.12 12.52 30.92
CA GLU A 181 -25.92 11.44 29.93
C GLU A 181 -26.33 11.84 28.50
N LEU A 182 -27.30 12.76 28.38
CA LEU A 182 -27.80 13.27 27.09
C LEU A 182 -27.12 14.59 26.67
N THR A 183 -26.24 15.15 27.50
CA THR A 183 -25.51 16.37 27.14
C THR A 183 -24.35 16.04 26.20
N PRO A 184 -24.16 16.78 25.10
CA PRO A 184 -23.00 16.61 24.23
C PRO A 184 -21.71 16.78 25.03
N SER A 185 -20.80 15.80 24.99
CA SER A 185 -19.47 15.92 25.60
C SER A 185 -18.51 16.75 24.74
N ILE A 186 -18.82 16.88 23.44
CA ILE A 186 -18.11 17.71 22.46
C ILE A 186 -19.12 18.38 21.52
N THR A 187 -18.75 19.48 20.86
CA THR A 187 -19.57 20.07 19.79
C THR A 187 -19.54 19.20 18.54
N VAL A 188 -20.58 19.31 17.70
CA VAL A 188 -20.64 18.58 16.42
C VAL A 188 -19.48 18.99 15.52
N GLU A 189 -19.20 20.29 15.44
CA GLU A 189 -18.12 20.85 14.63
C GLU A 189 -16.75 20.36 15.08
N ASP A 190 -16.47 20.37 16.39
CA ASP A 190 -15.18 19.90 16.93
C ASP A 190 -15.02 18.39 16.73
N PHE A 191 -16.10 17.62 16.88
CA PHE A 191 -16.07 16.18 16.58
C PHE A 191 -15.76 15.89 15.11
N ARG A 192 -16.41 16.61 14.19
CA ARG A 192 -16.12 16.51 12.75
C ARG A 192 -14.67 16.87 12.44
N LYS A 193 -14.14 17.93 13.06
CA LYS A 193 -12.73 18.32 12.89
C LYS A 193 -11.78 17.21 13.34
N LEU A 194 -11.99 16.65 14.54
CA LEU A 194 -11.22 15.52 15.06
C LEU A 194 -11.23 14.35 14.07
N VAL A 195 -12.41 13.92 13.63
CA VAL A 195 -12.57 12.81 12.68
C VAL A 195 -11.84 13.08 11.36
N ARG A 196 -11.89 14.30 10.83
CA ARG A 196 -11.24 14.66 9.56
C ARG A 196 -9.72 14.70 9.65
N ILE A 197 -9.18 15.26 10.73
CA ILE A 197 -7.74 15.29 10.98
C ILE A 197 -7.24 13.86 11.14
N THR A 198 -7.86 13.07 12.01
CA THR A 198 -7.50 11.64 12.19
C THR A 198 -7.64 10.85 10.90
N LYS A 199 -8.69 11.10 10.10
CA LYS A 199 -8.87 10.45 8.80
C LYS A 199 -7.69 10.72 7.87
N LYS A 200 -7.22 11.97 7.80
CA LYS A 200 -6.10 12.36 6.92
C LYS A 200 -4.84 11.60 7.32
N ILE A 201 -4.42 11.76 8.58
CA ILE A 201 -3.26 11.10 9.20
C ILE A 201 -3.28 9.58 8.92
N VAL A 202 -4.37 8.91 9.28
CA VAL A 202 -4.44 7.45 9.18
C VAL A 202 -4.43 6.98 7.73
N LEU A 203 -5.17 7.65 6.84
CA LEU A 203 -5.21 7.24 5.43
C LEU A 203 -3.89 7.49 4.72
N ASP A 204 -3.21 8.59 5.03
CA ASP A 204 -1.92 8.93 4.44
C ASP A 204 -0.83 7.96 4.92
N LYS A 205 -0.77 7.65 6.23
CA LYS A 205 0.10 6.58 6.76
C LYS A 205 -0.19 5.23 6.10
N MET A 206 -1.46 4.85 5.93
CA MET A 206 -1.83 3.61 5.24
C MET A 206 -1.34 3.61 3.78
N GLU A 207 -1.47 4.73 3.05
CA GLU A 207 -1.03 4.85 1.66
C GLU A 207 0.50 4.77 1.53
N LYS A 208 1.25 5.54 2.33
CA LYS A 208 2.71 5.46 2.42
C LYS A 208 3.18 4.04 2.71
N LYS A 209 2.56 3.38 3.68
CA LYS A 209 2.89 1.99 4.05
C LYS A 209 2.62 1.00 2.92
N ILE A 210 1.52 1.15 2.18
CA ILE A 210 1.24 0.34 1.00
C ILE A 210 2.32 0.56 -0.06
N ALA A 211 2.72 1.81 -0.29
CA ALA A 211 3.78 2.18 -1.23
C ALA A 211 5.13 1.58 -0.82
N HIS A 212 5.54 1.75 0.45
CA HIS A 212 6.78 1.21 1.01
C HIS A 212 6.80 -0.33 0.94
N LYS A 213 5.76 -1.01 1.45
CA LYS A 213 5.65 -2.48 1.35
C LYS A 213 5.63 -2.96 -0.10
N SER A 214 5.08 -2.18 -1.03
CA SER A 214 5.14 -2.46 -2.47
C SER A 214 6.56 -2.31 -3.00
N ALA A 215 7.29 -1.25 -2.64
CA ALA A 215 8.67 -1.00 -3.03
C ALA A 215 9.63 -2.09 -2.51
N GLN A 216 9.57 -2.45 -1.23
CA GLN A 216 10.35 -3.55 -0.65
C GLN A 216 10.11 -4.89 -1.39
N LYS A 217 8.84 -5.19 -1.67
CA LYS A 217 8.44 -6.37 -2.45
C LYS A 217 9.03 -6.35 -3.86
N MET A 218 9.09 -5.16 -4.48
CA MET A 218 9.67 -4.95 -5.80
C MET A 218 11.19 -5.09 -5.80
N GLN A 219 11.87 -4.63 -4.75
CA GLN A 219 13.30 -4.82 -4.56
C GLN A 219 13.65 -6.30 -4.40
N LYS A 220 12.92 -7.04 -3.54
CA LYS A 220 13.06 -8.49 -3.37
C LYS A 220 12.85 -9.23 -4.71
N PHE A 221 11.83 -8.83 -5.48
CA PHE A 221 11.61 -9.37 -6.82
C PHE A 221 12.77 -9.11 -7.77
N SER A 222 13.28 -7.87 -7.81
CA SER A 222 14.43 -7.48 -8.64
C SER A 222 15.66 -8.33 -8.31
N LEU A 223 15.96 -8.52 -7.03
CA LEU A 223 17.08 -9.35 -6.58
C LEU A 223 16.92 -10.80 -7.04
N ILE A 224 15.71 -11.37 -6.95
CA ILE A 224 15.43 -12.72 -7.46
C ILE A 224 15.67 -12.80 -8.97
N VAL A 225 15.22 -11.81 -9.75
CA VAL A 225 15.42 -11.77 -11.21
C VAL A 225 16.90 -11.69 -11.55
N VAL A 226 17.66 -10.81 -10.87
CA VAL A 226 19.11 -10.67 -11.06
C VAL A 226 19.84 -11.97 -10.70
N GLY A 227 19.55 -12.55 -9.54
CA GLY A 227 20.13 -13.82 -9.09
C GLY A 227 19.82 -14.97 -10.05
N PHE A 228 18.57 -15.05 -10.54
CA PHE A 228 18.19 -16.05 -11.53
C PHE A 228 18.85 -15.81 -12.89
N SER A 229 19.03 -14.56 -13.30
CA SER A 229 19.73 -14.19 -14.53
C SER A 229 21.21 -14.59 -14.49
N ALA A 230 21.86 -14.44 -13.33
CA ALA A 230 23.25 -14.85 -13.12
C ALA A 230 23.47 -16.36 -13.33
N LEU A 231 22.45 -17.21 -13.14
CA LEU A 231 22.54 -18.64 -13.48
C LEU A 231 22.85 -18.88 -14.97
N GLY A 232 22.55 -17.91 -15.84
CA GLY A 232 22.92 -17.96 -17.25
C GLY A 232 24.45 -18.05 -17.47
N LEU A 233 25.26 -17.51 -16.56
CA LEU A 233 26.72 -17.58 -16.63
C LEU A 233 27.24 -19.01 -16.46
N LEU A 234 26.50 -19.88 -15.75
CA LEU A 234 26.85 -21.30 -15.62
C LEU A 234 26.85 -22.02 -16.98
N LEU A 235 26.14 -21.47 -17.99
CA LEU A 235 26.17 -22.01 -19.34
C LEU A 235 27.56 -21.91 -19.98
N LEU A 236 28.43 -21.00 -19.54
CA LEU A 236 29.82 -20.93 -20.00
C LEU A 236 30.64 -22.19 -19.63
N LEU A 237 30.21 -22.97 -18.63
CA LEU A 237 30.84 -24.22 -18.22
C LEU A 237 30.37 -25.44 -19.03
N MET A 238 29.38 -25.27 -19.92
CA MET A 238 28.87 -26.35 -20.78
C MET A 238 29.94 -27.08 -21.63
N PRO A 239 31.02 -26.44 -22.10
CA PRO A 239 32.09 -27.16 -22.81
C PRO A 239 32.77 -28.24 -21.95
N LEU A 240 32.87 -28.04 -20.63
CA LEU A 240 33.41 -29.04 -19.71
C LEU A 240 32.48 -30.24 -19.57
N ALA A 241 31.16 -29.98 -19.48
CA ALA A 241 30.15 -31.02 -19.35
C ALA A 241 29.94 -31.82 -20.65
N LEU A 242 29.98 -31.15 -21.82
CA LEU A 242 29.70 -31.75 -23.11
C LEU A 242 30.95 -32.24 -23.87
N GLY A 243 32.15 -31.86 -23.43
CA GLY A 243 33.40 -32.19 -24.12
C GLY A 243 33.64 -33.68 -24.32
N LYS A 244 33.23 -34.52 -23.34
CA LYS A 244 33.31 -35.99 -23.46
C LYS A 244 32.34 -36.55 -24.50
N LYS A 245 31.19 -35.90 -24.71
CA LYS A 245 30.14 -36.34 -25.63
C LYS A 245 30.38 -35.88 -27.07
N TYR A 246 31.07 -34.76 -27.25
CA TYR A 246 31.39 -34.17 -28.55
C TYR A 246 32.90 -33.89 -28.67
N PRO A 247 33.73 -34.93 -28.82
CA PRO A 247 35.19 -34.77 -28.91
C PRO A 247 35.57 -33.93 -30.15
N GLY A 248 36.57 -33.06 -30.01
CA GLY A 248 37.06 -32.20 -31.09
C GLY A 248 36.22 -30.94 -31.39
N GLN A 249 35.09 -30.73 -30.71
CA GLN A 249 34.20 -29.60 -30.96
C GLN A 249 34.27 -28.48 -29.90
N GLY A 250 35.36 -28.39 -29.13
CA GLY A 250 35.49 -27.48 -27.98
C GLY A 250 35.25 -25.99 -28.32
N ALA A 251 35.83 -25.49 -29.42
CA ALA A 251 35.63 -24.10 -29.84
C ALA A 251 34.18 -23.79 -30.24
N LEU A 252 33.51 -24.75 -30.87
CA LEU A 252 32.11 -24.66 -31.25
C LEU A 252 31.21 -24.65 -30.01
N LEU A 253 31.45 -25.57 -29.07
CA LEU A 253 30.76 -25.64 -27.79
C LEU A 253 30.91 -24.34 -27.01
N PHE A 254 32.11 -23.78 -26.92
CA PHE A 254 32.34 -22.50 -26.21
C PHE A 254 31.57 -21.34 -26.85
N LYS A 255 31.66 -21.18 -28.18
CA LYS A 255 30.96 -20.12 -28.92
C LYS A 255 29.45 -20.14 -28.66
N TYR A 256 28.84 -21.32 -28.73
CA TYR A 256 27.41 -21.46 -28.53
C TYR A 256 27.00 -21.45 -27.06
N SER A 257 27.90 -21.80 -26.14
CA SER A 257 27.72 -21.62 -24.70
C SER A 257 27.71 -20.14 -24.31
N ALA A 258 28.62 -19.34 -24.87
CA ALA A 258 28.63 -17.89 -24.70
C ALA A 258 27.36 -17.24 -25.28
N LEU A 259 26.93 -17.66 -26.46
CA LEU A 259 25.66 -17.19 -27.04
C LEU A 259 24.47 -17.58 -26.16
N ALA A 260 24.43 -18.81 -25.65
CA ALA A 260 23.37 -19.28 -24.77
C ALA A 260 23.33 -18.48 -23.45
N ALA A 261 24.48 -18.21 -22.83
CA ALA A 261 24.60 -17.38 -21.64
C ALA A 261 24.05 -15.95 -21.89
N LEU A 262 24.46 -15.30 -22.98
CA LEU A 262 23.99 -13.97 -23.35
C LEU A 262 22.47 -13.95 -23.58
N VAL A 263 21.96 -14.89 -24.39
CA VAL A 263 20.52 -14.96 -24.70
C VAL A 263 19.72 -15.28 -23.44
N PHE A 264 20.23 -16.11 -22.53
CA PHE A 264 19.60 -16.42 -21.26
C PHE A 264 19.45 -15.15 -20.41
N ILE A 265 20.55 -14.42 -20.17
CA ILE A 265 20.58 -13.21 -19.35
C ILE A 265 19.63 -12.15 -19.92
N VAL A 266 19.69 -11.91 -21.23
CA VAL A 266 18.81 -10.93 -21.91
C VAL A 266 17.35 -11.37 -21.80
N THR A 267 17.07 -12.65 -22.02
CA THR A 267 15.70 -13.19 -21.96
C THR A 267 15.12 -13.01 -20.56
N VAL A 268 15.84 -13.42 -19.51
CA VAL A 268 15.38 -13.32 -18.11
C VAL A 268 15.14 -11.86 -17.72
N ASN A 269 16.08 -10.96 -18.02
CA ASN A 269 15.94 -9.54 -17.65
C ASN A 269 14.79 -8.86 -18.40
N MET A 270 14.60 -9.10 -19.69
CA MET A 270 13.46 -8.54 -20.41
C MET A 270 12.13 -9.04 -19.86
N PHE A 271 12.05 -10.33 -19.54
CA PHE A 271 10.88 -10.93 -18.92
C PHE A 271 10.63 -10.38 -17.51
N GLY A 272 11.69 -10.19 -16.72
CA GLY A 272 11.63 -9.53 -15.40
C GLY A 272 11.13 -8.09 -15.51
N GLY A 273 11.64 -7.32 -16.49
CA GLY A 273 11.20 -5.95 -16.76
C GLY A 273 9.72 -5.85 -17.15
N VAL A 274 9.19 -6.84 -17.88
CA VAL A 274 7.75 -6.90 -18.21
C VAL A 274 6.89 -7.05 -16.95
N ILE A 275 7.29 -7.94 -16.03
CA ILE A 275 6.58 -8.11 -14.75
C ILE A 275 6.75 -6.88 -13.87
N TYR A 276 7.96 -6.32 -13.85
CA TYR A 276 8.26 -5.12 -13.08
C TYR A 276 7.34 -3.96 -13.50
N GLY A 277 7.20 -3.70 -14.80
CA GLY A 277 6.28 -2.69 -15.32
C GLY A 277 4.80 -2.98 -14.99
N PHE A 278 4.37 -4.24 -15.11
CA PHE A 278 3.00 -4.64 -14.69
C PHE A 278 2.74 -4.36 -13.21
N ARG A 279 3.74 -4.63 -12.36
CA ARG A 279 3.67 -4.46 -10.91
C ARG A 279 3.67 -3.00 -10.48
N ILE A 280 4.45 -2.15 -11.14
CA ILE A 280 4.41 -0.69 -10.91
C ILE A 280 2.99 -0.19 -11.14
N VAL A 281 2.38 -0.55 -12.29
CA VAL A 281 1.02 -0.11 -12.58
C VAL A 281 0.04 -0.67 -11.55
N GLN A 282 0.18 -1.93 -11.14
CA GLN A 282 -0.65 -2.49 -10.06
C GLN A 282 -0.49 -1.75 -8.72
N GLY A 283 0.74 -1.36 -8.38
CA GLY A 283 1.06 -0.61 -7.15
C GLY A 283 0.44 0.78 -7.17
N ALA A 284 0.66 1.54 -8.24
CA ALA A 284 0.06 2.87 -8.41
C ALA A 284 -1.47 2.84 -8.40
N MET A 285 -2.06 1.76 -8.92
CA MET A 285 -3.52 1.56 -8.91
C MET A 285 -4.05 0.99 -7.58
N SER A 286 -3.18 0.62 -6.64
CA SER A 286 -3.58 -0.08 -5.42
C SER A 286 -4.22 0.84 -4.39
N SER A 287 -3.80 2.10 -4.27
CA SER A 287 -4.43 3.07 -3.36
C SER A 287 -5.92 3.26 -3.66
N TYR A 288 -6.30 3.31 -4.95
CA TYR A 288 -7.69 3.43 -5.39
C TYR A 288 -8.56 2.16 -5.24
N THR A 289 -7.95 1.00 -5.03
CA THR A 289 -8.68 -0.28 -5.02
C THR A 289 -8.37 -1.16 -3.82
N ASN A 290 -7.65 -0.63 -2.83
CA ASN A 290 -7.36 -1.34 -1.60
C ASN A 290 -8.64 -1.42 -0.74
N PRO A 291 -9.16 -2.63 -0.47
CA PRO A 291 -10.33 -2.79 0.37
C PRO A 291 -10.13 -2.25 1.79
N SER A 292 -8.95 -2.43 2.39
CA SER A 292 -8.66 -2.00 3.76
C SER A 292 -8.69 -0.47 3.87
N THR A 293 -8.02 0.23 2.96
CA THR A 293 -8.06 1.71 2.87
C THR A 293 -9.49 2.21 2.61
N ALA A 294 -10.25 1.55 1.73
CA ALA A 294 -11.63 1.92 1.47
C ALA A 294 -12.53 1.73 2.71
N ILE A 295 -12.36 0.65 3.46
CA ILE A 295 -13.06 0.40 4.73
C ILE A 295 -12.67 1.46 5.77
N ALA A 296 -11.39 1.83 5.86
CA ALA A 296 -10.91 2.84 6.80
C ALA A 296 -11.54 4.20 6.47
N ALA A 297 -11.45 4.62 5.20
CA ALA A 297 -12.06 5.85 4.71
C ALA A 297 -13.58 5.85 4.94
N GLY A 298 -14.27 4.74 4.65
CA GLY A 298 -15.70 4.59 4.88
C GLY A 298 -16.08 4.63 6.37
N THR A 299 -15.20 4.23 7.27
CA THR A 299 -15.39 4.35 8.72
C THR A 299 -15.37 5.80 9.14
N PHE A 300 -14.32 6.54 8.77
CA PHE A 300 -14.24 7.98 9.07
C PHE A 300 -15.35 8.79 8.41
N ASP A 301 -15.70 8.50 7.15
CA ASP A 301 -16.82 9.15 6.45
C ASP A 301 -18.14 8.94 7.19
N THR A 302 -18.34 7.75 7.78
CA THR A 302 -19.55 7.45 8.55
C THR A 302 -19.55 8.21 9.88
N LEU A 303 -18.41 8.33 10.54
CA LEU A 303 -18.29 9.14 11.76
C LEU A 303 -18.54 10.63 11.50
N ASP A 304 -18.01 11.20 10.41
CA ASP A 304 -18.20 12.61 10.06
C ASP A 304 -19.66 12.93 9.70
N ASP A 305 -20.28 12.07 8.87
CA ASP A 305 -21.66 12.23 8.42
C ASP A 305 -22.66 12.13 9.59
N ASN A 306 -22.38 11.27 10.58
CA ASN A 306 -23.28 11.00 11.71
C ASN A 306 -22.78 11.61 13.03
N ALA A 307 -21.92 12.65 12.96
CA ALA A 307 -21.36 13.33 14.12
C ALA A 307 -22.41 13.65 15.19
N ASP A 308 -23.58 14.14 14.78
CA ASP A 308 -24.72 14.49 15.65
C ASP A 308 -25.18 13.33 16.56
N SER A 309 -24.97 12.09 16.13
CA SER A 309 -25.35 10.87 16.88
C SER A 309 -24.26 10.40 17.85
N TYR A 310 -23.05 10.95 17.74
CA TYR A 310 -21.87 10.52 18.51
C TYR A 310 -21.35 11.58 19.49
N VAL A 311 -21.82 12.83 19.39
CA VAL A 311 -21.37 13.94 20.27
C VAL A 311 -21.63 13.71 21.76
N THR A 312 -22.60 12.87 22.13
CA THR A 312 -22.88 12.57 23.54
C THR A 312 -21.80 11.70 24.17
N THR A 313 -21.14 10.83 23.41
CA THR A 313 -20.03 9.97 23.87
C THR A 313 -18.72 10.31 23.14
N GLY A 314 -18.65 11.50 22.55
CA GLY A 314 -17.58 11.91 21.65
C GLY A 314 -16.22 12.00 22.34
N LYS A 315 -16.16 12.61 23.53
CA LYS A 315 -14.92 12.70 24.32
C LYS A 315 -14.52 11.38 24.96
N GLU A 316 -15.47 10.59 25.44
CA GLU A 316 -15.21 9.46 26.33
C GLU A 316 -14.97 8.15 25.58
N LEU A 317 -15.60 7.97 24.42
CA LEU A 317 -15.47 6.75 23.61
C LEU A 317 -14.70 7.00 22.32
N PHE A 318 -15.10 8.02 21.55
CA PHE A 318 -14.55 8.24 20.22
C PHE A 318 -13.22 8.98 20.24
N GLY A 319 -13.02 9.93 21.16
CA GLY A 319 -11.76 10.66 21.34
C GLY A 319 -10.56 9.71 21.54
N PRO A 320 -10.55 8.87 22.59
CA PRO A 320 -9.48 7.91 22.81
C PRO A 320 -9.34 6.91 21.65
N SER A 321 -10.46 6.52 21.02
CA SER A 321 -10.42 5.63 19.86
C SER A 321 -9.75 6.27 18.64
N LEU A 322 -10.02 7.56 18.38
CA LEU A 322 -9.40 8.32 17.32
C LEU A 322 -7.91 8.55 17.63
N ASP A 323 -7.55 8.72 18.90
CA ASP A 323 -6.14 8.82 19.31
C ASP A 323 -5.39 7.50 19.08
N GLN A 324 -5.97 6.38 19.51
CA GLN A 324 -5.43 5.06 19.27
C GLN A 324 -5.29 4.74 17.77
N MET A 325 -6.21 5.21 16.92
CA MET A 325 -6.09 5.05 15.47
C MET A 325 -4.88 5.78 14.87
N LYS A 326 -4.46 6.92 15.44
CA LYS A 326 -3.26 7.62 14.99
C LYS A 326 -1.99 6.84 15.36
N LYS A 327 -1.97 6.27 16.57
CA LYS A 327 -0.85 5.49 17.13
C LYS A 327 -0.71 4.10 16.51
N ASP A 328 -1.82 3.45 16.16
CA ASP A 328 -1.82 2.14 15.47
C ASP A 328 -2.50 2.24 14.10
N PRO A 329 -1.84 2.83 13.09
CA PRO A 329 -2.38 2.95 11.74
C PRO A 329 -2.47 1.59 11.01
N ASP A 330 -1.86 0.54 11.56
CA ASP A 330 -1.98 -0.83 11.05
C ASP A 330 -3.31 -1.49 11.42
N ALA A 331 -3.89 -1.09 12.54
CA ALA A 331 -5.18 -1.59 12.95
C ALA A 331 -6.30 -0.91 12.17
N GLN A 332 -7.25 -1.72 11.70
CA GLN A 332 -8.40 -1.16 11.02
C GLN A 332 -9.21 -0.23 11.97
N PRO A 333 -9.55 1.00 11.56
CA PRO A 333 -10.36 1.93 12.36
C PRO A 333 -11.68 1.33 12.87
N ALA A 334 -12.40 0.59 12.01
CA ALA A 334 -13.62 -0.10 12.40
C ALA A 334 -13.39 -1.14 13.50
N ALA A 335 -12.23 -1.82 13.50
CA ALA A 335 -11.90 -2.80 14.53
C ALA A 335 -11.57 -2.13 15.86
N ILE A 336 -10.82 -1.01 15.85
CA ILE A 336 -10.52 -0.21 17.04
C ILE A 336 -11.82 0.31 17.68
N LEU A 337 -12.75 0.87 16.88
CA LEU A 337 -14.04 1.33 17.40
C LEU A 337 -14.84 0.20 18.07
N ILE A 338 -14.88 -0.97 17.45
CA ILE A 338 -15.60 -2.14 18.00
C ILE A 338 -14.92 -2.61 19.29
N GLU A 339 -13.58 -2.58 19.34
CA GLU A 339 -12.79 -2.98 20.51
C GLU A 339 -12.96 -2.01 21.68
N ASN A 340 -12.97 -0.70 21.42
CA ASN A 340 -13.15 0.30 22.46
C ASN A 340 -14.60 0.44 22.93
N GLY A 341 -15.57 0.25 22.04
CA GLY A 341 -16.98 0.20 22.44
C GLY A 341 -17.32 -1.00 23.34
N MET A 342 -16.42 -1.96 23.52
CA MET A 342 -16.54 -3.01 24.54
C MET A 342 -16.44 -2.50 25.97
N LYS A 343 -15.67 -1.44 26.21
CA LYS A 343 -15.47 -0.89 27.57
C LYS A 343 -16.80 -0.35 28.12
N VAL A 344 -17.67 0.12 27.24
CA VAL A 344 -19.03 0.61 27.56
C VAL A 344 -20.05 -0.51 27.91
N VAL A 345 -19.70 -1.80 27.75
CA VAL A 345 -20.67 -2.91 27.90
C VAL A 345 -20.12 -4.08 28.72
N GLN A 346 -20.86 -4.48 29.76
CA GLN A 346 -20.46 -5.51 30.73
C GLN A 346 -20.19 -6.92 30.13
N ASP A 347 -20.76 -7.28 28.97
CA ASP A 347 -20.55 -8.59 28.30
C ASP A 347 -19.68 -8.47 27.02
N ALA A 348 -18.49 -7.87 27.18
CA ALA A 348 -17.51 -7.52 26.14
C ALA A 348 -17.01 -8.68 25.24
N LYS A 349 -17.23 -9.95 25.61
CA LYS A 349 -16.63 -11.12 24.93
C LYS A 349 -17.10 -11.31 23.49
N VAL A 350 -18.34 -10.93 23.17
CA VAL A 350 -18.89 -11.08 21.81
C VAL A 350 -18.25 -10.09 20.86
N PHE A 351 -18.16 -8.83 21.25
CA PHE A 351 -17.50 -7.78 20.46
C PHE A 351 -16.02 -8.09 20.25
N MET A 352 -15.33 -8.67 21.25
CA MET A 352 -13.98 -9.22 21.09
C MET A 352 -13.88 -10.26 19.98
N SER A 353 -14.89 -11.14 19.88
CA SER A 353 -14.94 -12.16 18.83
C SER A 353 -15.18 -11.54 17.45
N ILE A 354 -15.98 -10.47 17.39
CA ILE A 354 -16.25 -9.71 16.16
C ILE A 354 -15.04 -8.88 15.73
N ALA A 355 -14.38 -8.15 16.64
CA ALA A 355 -13.15 -7.42 16.37
C ALA A 355 -12.05 -8.36 15.85
N LYS A 356 -11.85 -9.52 16.50
CA LYS A 356 -10.94 -10.57 16.01
C LYS A 356 -11.31 -11.08 14.62
N LEU A 357 -12.60 -11.20 14.31
CA LEU A 357 -13.06 -11.59 12.98
C LEU A 357 -12.73 -10.50 11.95
N PHE A 358 -12.94 -9.23 12.30
CA PHE A 358 -12.59 -8.09 11.46
C PHE A 358 -11.07 -8.05 11.17
N LYS A 359 -10.24 -8.15 12.22
CA LYS A 359 -8.77 -8.23 12.11
C LYS A 359 -8.33 -9.41 11.22
N LYS A 360 -9.00 -10.58 11.31
CA LYS A 360 -8.72 -11.72 10.41
C LYS A 360 -9.08 -11.45 8.96
N VAL A 361 -10.19 -10.75 8.71
CA VAL A 361 -10.63 -10.40 7.35
C VAL A 361 -9.64 -9.42 6.73
N ASP A 362 -9.25 -8.40 7.49
CA ASP A 362 -8.25 -7.43 7.07
C ASP A 362 -6.89 -8.10 6.79
N PHE A 363 -6.43 -8.97 7.68
CA PHE A 363 -5.24 -9.79 7.48
C PHE A 363 -5.28 -10.60 6.17
N ILE A 364 -6.43 -11.19 5.83
CA ILE A 364 -6.60 -11.90 4.54
C ILE A 364 -6.42 -10.94 3.37
N PHE A 365 -6.96 -9.72 3.43
CA PHE A 365 -6.76 -8.71 2.40
C PHE A 365 -5.30 -8.27 2.31
N GLY A 366 -4.59 -8.14 3.43
CA GLY A 366 -3.14 -7.86 3.45
C GLY A 366 -2.28 -8.98 2.85
N ILE A 367 -2.62 -10.25 3.10
CA ILE A 367 -1.89 -11.42 2.55
C ILE A 367 -2.20 -11.66 1.08
N LEU A 368 -3.41 -11.37 0.62
CA LEU A 368 -3.87 -11.72 -0.73
C LEU A 368 -2.90 -11.21 -1.83
N PRO A 369 -2.41 -9.96 -1.83
CA PRO A 369 -1.41 -9.49 -2.78
C PRO A 369 -0.09 -10.28 -2.75
N ILE A 370 0.34 -10.74 -1.56
CA ILE A 370 1.58 -11.52 -1.38
C ILE A 370 1.41 -12.90 -2.02
N VAL A 371 0.29 -13.58 -1.73
CA VAL A 371 -0.03 -14.89 -2.33
C VAL A 371 -0.16 -14.76 -3.84
N LEU A 372 -0.86 -13.72 -4.33
CA LEU A 372 -0.97 -13.43 -5.75
C LEU A 372 0.40 -13.14 -6.38
N MET A 373 1.33 -12.50 -5.66
CA MET A 373 2.71 -12.33 -6.10
C MET A 373 3.46 -13.64 -6.22
N ALA A 374 3.45 -14.47 -5.18
CA ALA A 374 4.09 -15.78 -5.21
C ALA A 374 3.55 -16.63 -6.38
N VAL A 375 2.22 -16.63 -6.59
CA VAL A 375 1.58 -17.31 -7.71
C VAL A 375 2.01 -16.72 -9.06
N THR A 376 2.08 -15.39 -9.17
CA THR A 376 2.52 -14.71 -10.42
C THR A 376 3.97 -15.09 -10.74
N LEU A 377 4.85 -15.09 -9.74
CA LEU A 377 6.26 -15.47 -9.88
C LEU A 377 6.41 -16.95 -10.28
N LEU A 378 5.63 -17.83 -9.66
CA LEU A 378 5.58 -19.25 -10.05
C LEU A 378 5.12 -19.42 -11.51
N LEU A 379 4.03 -18.76 -11.88
CA LEU A 379 3.49 -18.82 -13.25
C LEU A 379 4.47 -18.25 -14.27
N PHE A 380 5.21 -17.20 -13.90
CA PHE A 380 6.28 -16.65 -14.71
C PHE A 380 7.39 -17.65 -14.97
N VAL A 381 7.93 -18.28 -13.92
CA VAL A 381 8.97 -19.32 -14.06
C VAL A 381 8.46 -20.45 -14.96
N LEU A 382 7.22 -20.89 -14.77
CA LEU A 382 6.60 -21.91 -15.62
C LEU A 382 6.43 -21.46 -17.08
N ALA A 383 6.13 -20.19 -17.34
CA ALA A 383 5.96 -19.64 -18.68
C ALA A 383 7.28 -19.50 -19.44
N ILE A 384 8.38 -19.13 -18.77
CA ILE A 384 9.71 -18.98 -19.41
C ILE A 384 10.46 -20.31 -19.52
N ARG A 385 10.14 -21.31 -18.70
CA ARG A 385 10.81 -22.61 -18.66
C ARG A 385 11.05 -23.24 -20.05
N PRO A 386 10.09 -23.30 -20.98
CA PRO A 386 10.33 -23.89 -22.31
C PRO A 386 11.40 -23.12 -23.11
N THR A 387 11.36 -21.79 -23.05
CA THR A 387 12.33 -20.91 -23.72
C THR A 387 13.72 -21.08 -23.13
N LEU A 388 13.84 -21.07 -21.80
CA LEU A 388 15.12 -21.27 -21.13
C LEU A 388 15.69 -22.66 -21.44
N THR A 389 14.84 -23.69 -21.52
CA THR A 389 15.27 -25.05 -21.89
C THR A 389 15.86 -25.11 -23.29
N GLU A 390 15.30 -24.39 -24.26
CA GLU A 390 15.84 -24.31 -25.62
C GLU A 390 17.18 -23.57 -25.66
N ILE A 391 17.32 -22.50 -24.88
CA ILE A 391 18.57 -21.74 -24.75
C ILE A 391 19.67 -22.62 -24.14
N VAL A 392 19.38 -23.35 -23.05
CA VAL A 392 20.32 -24.24 -22.37
C VAL A 392 20.81 -25.36 -23.31
N LYS A 393 19.94 -25.86 -24.21
CA LYS A 393 20.28 -26.95 -25.15
C LYS A 393 21.05 -26.49 -26.38
N LEU A 394 21.21 -25.19 -26.59
CA LEU A 394 21.80 -24.59 -27.78
C LEU A 394 23.23 -25.08 -28.10
N PRO A 395 24.16 -25.22 -27.12
CA PRO A 395 25.51 -25.74 -27.40
C PRO A 395 25.50 -27.19 -27.93
N ALA A 396 24.68 -28.05 -27.34
CA ALA A 396 24.55 -29.44 -27.76
C ALA A 396 23.87 -29.56 -29.14
N ALA A 397 22.87 -28.72 -29.42
CA ALA A 397 22.20 -28.70 -30.72
C ALA A 397 23.14 -28.28 -31.86
N ALA A 398 23.99 -27.28 -31.61
CA ALA A 398 24.99 -26.85 -32.59
C ALA A 398 26.09 -27.90 -32.81
N ALA A 399 26.55 -28.53 -31.74
CA ALA A 399 27.51 -29.64 -31.78
C ALA A 399 27.00 -30.86 -32.59
N ALA A 400 25.69 -31.10 -32.54
CA ALA A 400 25.01 -32.14 -33.33
C ALA A 400 24.85 -31.79 -34.83
N GLY A 401 25.45 -30.71 -35.33
CA GLY A 401 25.45 -30.34 -36.75
C GLY A 401 24.36 -29.35 -37.16
N ASN A 402 23.59 -28.81 -36.21
CA ASN A 402 22.52 -27.87 -36.52
C ASN A 402 23.06 -26.43 -36.64
N ALA A 403 23.62 -26.08 -37.80
CA ALA A 403 24.39 -24.85 -38.01
C ALA A 403 23.57 -23.54 -37.86
N THR A 404 22.24 -23.58 -37.99
CA THR A 404 21.36 -22.42 -37.79
C THR A 404 20.83 -22.29 -36.36
N ALA A 405 21.10 -23.26 -35.48
CA ALA A 405 20.51 -23.35 -34.14
C ALA A 405 20.66 -22.07 -33.32
N GLY A 406 21.80 -21.38 -33.39
CA GLY A 406 22.00 -20.13 -32.64
C GLY A 406 21.09 -18.98 -33.07
N LYS A 407 20.94 -18.76 -34.38
CA LYS A 407 20.07 -17.68 -34.91
C LYS A 407 18.59 -18.01 -34.68
N ASP A 408 18.22 -19.28 -34.84
CA ASP A 408 16.84 -19.73 -34.68
C ASP A 408 16.39 -19.65 -33.21
N VAL A 409 17.23 -20.08 -32.26
CA VAL A 409 16.94 -19.99 -30.82
C VAL A 409 16.89 -18.53 -30.37
N MET A 410 17.82 -17.68 -30.82
CA MET A 410 17.77 -16.24 -30.49
C MET A 410 16.49 -15.58 -31.02
N LYS A 411 16.14 -15.82 -32.29
CA LYS A 411 14.93 -15.26 -32.91
C LYS A 411 13.66 -15.75 -32.21
N LYS A 412 13.60 -17.04 -31.86
CA LYS A 412 12.45 -17.64 -31.17
C LYS A 412 12.32 -17.13 -29.73
N SER A 413 13.43 -16.99 -29.02
CA SER A 413 13.47 -16.45 -27.65
C SER A 413 13.02 -14.99 -27.65
N MET A 414 13.61 -14.15 -28.50
CA MET A 414 13.24 -12.73 -28.61
C MET A 414 11.80 -12.54 -29.08
N GLY A 415 11.34 -13.34 -30.05
CA GLY A 415 9.95 -13.31 -30.52
C GLY A 415 8.95 -13.62 -29.40
N ARG A 416 9.28 -14.58 -28.53
CA ARG A 416 8.43 -14.94 -27.37
C ARG A 416 8.45 -13.88 -26.28
N VAL A 417 9.61 -13.31 -25.97
CA VAL A 417 9.72 -12.18 -25.02
C VAL A 417 8.86 -11.00 -25.49
N ILE A 418 8.98 -10.61 -26.76
CA ILE A 418 8.20 -9.51 -27.34
C ILE A 418 6.70 -9.85 -27.34
N GLY A 419 6.34 -11.11 -27.60
CA GLY A 419 4.95 -11.56 -27.55
C GLY A 419 4.35 -11.44 -26.15
N GLU A 420 5.11 -11.83 -25.12
CA GLU A 420 4.73 -11.70 -23.71
C GLU A 420 4.67 -10.24 -23.24
N LEU A 421 5.59 -9.39 -23.71
CA LEU A 421 5.53 -7.93 -23.48
C LEU A 421 4.23 -7.35 -24.02
N LYS A 422 3.89 -7.64 -25.28
CA LYS A 422 2.63 -7.18 -25.90
C LYS A 422 1.41 -7.70 -25.15
N ALA A 423 1.42 -8.96 -24.74
CA ALA A 423 0.34 -9.55 -23.97
C ALA A 423 0.15 -8.84 -22.62
N THR A 424 1.25 -8.52 -21.95
CA THR A 424 1.25 -7.82 -20.68
C THR A 424 0.74 -6.39 -20.83
N VAL A 425 1.24 -5.61 -21.81
CA VAL A 425 0.77 -4.25 -22.07
C VAL A 425 -0.74 -4.22 -22.37
N CYS A 426 -1.26 -5.15 -23.18
CA CYS A 426 -2.70 -5.26 -23.41
C CYS A 426 -3.47 -5.61 -22.13
N THR A 427 -2.90 -6.46 -21.27
CA THR A 427 -3.49 -6.83 -19.97
C THR A 427 -3.49 -5.64 -19.01
N ILE A 428 -2.44 -4.82 -19.00
CA ILE A 428 -2.36 -3.56 -18.23
C ILE A 428 -3.47 -2.61 -18.66
N GLY A 429 -3.69 -2.44 -19.96
CA GLY A 429 -4.78 -1.60 -20.45
C GLY A 429 -6.15 -2.04 -19.94
N ILE A 430 -6.41 -3.35 -19.88
CA ILE A 430 -7.64 -3.89 -19.28
C ILE A 430 -7.67 -3.66 -17.76
N LEU A 431 -6.54 -3.90 -17.08
CA LEU A 431 -6.43 -3.69 -15.64
C LEU A 431 -6.80 -2.25 -15.28
N ILE A 432 -6.18 -1.25 -15.90
CA ILE A 432 -6.45 0.17 -15.62
C ILE A 432 -7.94 0.47 -15.73
N VAL A 433 -8.59 0.05 -16.82
CA VAL A 433 -10.02 0.30 -17.02
C VAL A 433 -10.87 -0.38 -15.94
N LEU A 434 -10.60 -1.66 -15.64
CA LEU A 434 -11.35 -2.39 -14.61
C LEU A 434 -11.13 -1.84 -13.21
N THR A 435 -9.91 -1.40 -12.91
CA THR A 435 -9.55 -0.79 -11.63
C THR A 435 -10.27 0.54 -11.46
N LEU A 436 -10.31 1.41 -12.48
CA LEU A 436 -11.05 2.68 -12.40
C LEU A 436 -12.53 2.47 -12.12
N ILE A 437 -13.14 1.49 -12.82
CA ILE A 437 -14.54 1.11 -12.57
C ILE A 437 -14.71 0.56 -11.15
N SER A 438 -13.83 -0.34 -10.73
CA SER A 438 -13.91 -0.97 -9.41
C SER A 438 -13.69 0.03 -8.28
N GLY A 439 -12.76 0.97 -8.41
CA GLY A 439 -12.48 1.99 -7.40
C GLY A 439 -13.66 2.95 -7.23
N ALA A 440 -14.24 3.41 -8.34
CA ALA A 440 -15.45 4.24 -8.31
C ALA A 440 -16.63 3.53 -7.63
N ILE A 441 -16.77 2.23 -7.85
CA ILE A 441 -17.82 1.40 -7.25
C ILE A 441 -17.53 1.11 -5.77
N LEU A 442 -16.27 0.85 -5.42
CA LEU A 442 -15.84 0.43 -4.08
C LEU A 442 -16.22 1.47 -3.02
N GLY A 443 -15.88 2.74 -3.23
CA GLY A 443 -16.23 3.81 -2.28
C GLY A 443 -17.73 3.93 -2.04
N GLN A 444 -18.54 3.77 -3.09
CA GLN A 444 -20.00 3.88 -3.02
C GLN A 444 -20.69 2.69 -2.31
N ILE A 445 -20.02 1.54 -2.22
CA ILE A 445 -20.56 0.37 -1.52
C ILE A 445 -20.08 0.29 -0.07
N VAL A 446 -18.81 0.65 0.17
CA VAL A 446 -18.21 0.51 1.49
C VAL A 446 -18.86 1.47 2.49
N LYS A 447 -19.06 2.74 2.12
CA LYS A 447 -19.70 3.73 3.00
C LYS A 447 -21.04 3.27 3.60
N PRO A 448 -22.06 2.85 2.81
CA PRO A 448 -23.33 2.38 3.37
C PRO A 448 -23.21 1.04 4.12
N ALA A 449 -22.26 0.17 3.76
CA ALA A 449 -22.03 -1.07 4.50
C ALA A 449 -21.41 -0.82 5.88
N ILE A 450 -20.51 0.16 6.00
CA ILE A 450 -19.93 0.59 7.28
C ILE A 450 -20.94 1.38 8.10
N GLY A 451 -21.76 2.23 7.46
CA GLY A 451 -22.93 2.85 8.07
C GLY A 451 -23.83 1.83 8.77
N ALA A 452 -24.24 0.80 8.04
CA ALA A 452 -25.02 -0.30 8.62
C ALA A 452 -24.25 -0.99 9.77
N LEU A 453 -22.94 -1.21 9.63
CA LEU A 453 -22.16 -1.86 10.68
C LEU A 453 -22.17 -1.06 11.98
N LEU A 454 -21.94 0.25 11.92
CA LEU A 454 -21.94 1.12 13.10
C LEU A 454 -23.35 1.29 13.69
N GLU A 455 -24.39 1.35 12.85
CA GLU A 455 -25.78 1.41 13.31
C GLU A 455 -26.16 0.12 14.07
N TYR A 456 -25.89 -1.06 13.51
CA TYR A 456 -26.16 -2.33 14.19
C TYR A 456 -25.23 -2.58 15.39
N PHE A 457 -24.03 -2.00 15.39
CA PHE A 457 -23.15 -2.01 16.55
C PHE A 457 -23.75 -1.21 17.71
N SER A 458 -24.16 0.04 17.46
CA SER A 458 -24.85 0.88 18.45
C SER A 458 -26.12 0.22 18.96
N LEU A 459 -26.94 -0.35 18.07
CA LEU A 459 -28.14 -1.10 18.45
C LEU A 459 -27.82 -2.33 19.32
N ALA A 460 -26.73 -3.04 19.02
CA ALA A 460 -26.29 -4.18 19.82
C ALA A 460 -25.79 -3.78 21.21
N VAL A 461 -25.12 -2.63 21.32
CA VAL A 461 -24.74 -2.03 22.61
C VAL A 461 -25.99 -1.73 23.43
N SER A 462 -26.99 -1.03 22.85
CA SER A 462 -28.25 -0.76 23.54
C SER A 462 -28.98 -2.03 23.97
N TYR A 463 -28.98 -3.07 23.13
CA TYR A 463 -29.60 -4.36 23.48
C TYR A 463 -28.94 -5.00 24.71
N LEU A 464 -27.61 -4.95 24.81
CA LEU A 464 -26.89 -5.52 25.96
C LEU A 464 -27.06 -4.69 27.23
N GLN A 465 -27.21 -3.37 27.10
CA GLN A 465 -27.39 -2.47 28.25
C GLN A 465 -28.80 -2.51 28.83
N PHE A 466 -29.83 -2.58 27.98
CA PHE A 466 -31.23 -2.40 28.41
C PHE A 466 -32.05 -3.70 28.49
N VAL A 467 -31.51 -4.86 28.09
CA VAL A 467 -32.23 -6.15 28.14
C VAL A 467 -31.60 -7.09 29.14
N GLU A 468 -32.32 -7.39 30.22
CA GLU A 468 -31.92 -8.42 31.17
C GLU A 468 -31.81 -9.80 30.48
N GLY A 469 -30.68 -10.48 30.63
CA GLY A 469 -30.42 -11.77 29.99
C GLY A 469 -30.20 -11.70 28.47
N ALA A 470 -29.73 -10.56 27.97
CA ALA A 470 -29.42 -10.34 26.56
C ALA A 470 -28.57 -11.48 25.95
N SER A 471 -28.92 -11.88 24.73
CA SER A 471 -28.26 -12.98 24.04
C SER A 471 -27.01 -12.51 23.32
N SER A 472 -25.85 -12.83 23.90
CA SER A 472 -24.54 -12.70 23.27
C SER A 472 -24.48 -13.32 21.85
N GLY A 473 -25.17 -14.45 21.62
CA GLY A 473 -25.24 -15.07 20.29
C GLY A 473 -26.02 -14.26 19.26
N MET A 474 -27.04 -13.51 19.68
CA MET A 474 -27.84 -12.64 18.80
C MET A 474 -27.02 -11.43 18.33
N VAL A 475 -26.25 -10.84 19.24
CA VAL A 475 -25.30 -9.75 18.92
C VAL A 475 -24.26 -10.25 17.91
N PHE A 476 -23.68 -11.43 18.15
CA PHE A 476 -22.73 -12.03 17.20
C PHE A 476 -23.34 -12.19 15.80
N MET A 477 -24.51 -12.81 15.70
CA MET A 477 -25.17 -13.06 14.41
C MET A 477 -25.51 -11.76 13.66
N THR A 478 -25.89 -10.73 14.39
CA THR A 478 -26.23 -9.40 13.86
C THR A 478 -25.00 -8.75 13.22
N LEU A 479 -23.93 -8.58 13.99
CA LEU A 479 -22.70 -7.93 13.53
C LEU A 479 -21.98 -8.77 12.47
N PHE A 480 -21.93 -10.09 12.65
CA PHE A 480 -21.40 -11.00 11.64
C PHE A 480 -22.18 -10.91 10.34
N GLY A 481 -23.51 -10.77 10.38
CA GLY A 481 -24.34 -10.61 9.19
C GLY A 481 -23.95 -9.38 8.37
N VAL A 482 -23.73 -8.24 9.03
CA VAL A 482 -23.32 -7.00 8.34
C VAL A 482 -21.88 -7.10 7.82
N ILE A 483 -20.96 -7.69 8.59
CA ILE A 483 -19.59 -7.94 8.13
C ILE A 483 -19.57 -8.89 6.94
N LEU A 484 -20.38 -9.96 6.97
CA LEU A 484 -20.51 -10.89 5.86
C LEU A 484 -21.06 -10.19 4.61
N PHE A 485 -22.02 -9.28 4.78
CA PHE A 485 -22.50 -8.44 3.68
C PHE A 485 -21.36 -7.59 3.09
N LEU A 486 -20.56 -6.91 3.90
CA LEU A 486 -19.37 -6.18 3.42
C LEU A 486 -18.41 -7.10 2.64
N ILE A 487 -18.08 -8.28 3.18
CA ILE A 487 -17.20 -9.26 2.53
C ILE A 487 -17.78 -9.72 1.19
N LEU A 488 -19.09 -9.99 1.09
CA LEU A 488 -19.73 -10.41 -0.15
C LEU A 488 -19.60 -9.35 -1.24
N ASN A 489 -19.80 -8.07 -0.90
CA ASN A 489 -19.60 -6.97 -1.84
C ASN A 489 -18.16 -6.93 -2.36
N LEU A 490 -17.17 -6.94 -1.46
CA LEU A 490 -15.75 -6.91 -1.82
C LEU A 490 -15.32 -8.13 -2.65
N ALA A 491 -15.79 -9.33 -2.27
CA ALA A 491 -15.47 -10.57 -2.96
C ALA A 491 -15.96 -10.55 -4.42
N THR A 492 -17.13 -9.97 -4.71
CA THR A 492 -17.63 -9.88 -6.10
C THR A 492 -16.72 -9.01 -6.97
N LEU A 493 -16.23 -7.89 -6.46
CA LEU A 493 -15.28 -7.01 -7.17
C LEU A 493 -13.95 -7.73 -7.44
N ILE A 494 -13.34 -8.28 -6.39
CA ILE A 494 -12.02 -8.93 -6.47
C ILE A 494 -12.05 -10.15 -7.39
N LEU A 495 -13.03 -11.06 -7.21
CA LEU A 495 -13.10 -12.31 -7.98
C LEU A 495 -13.39 -12.06 -9.47
N SER A 496 -14.29 -11.11 -9.78
CA SER A 496 -14.62 -10.82 -11.17
C SER A 496 -13.44 -10.24 -11.94
N MET A 497 -12.69 -9.31 -11.34
CA MET A 497 -11.45 -8.77 -11.91
C MET A 497 -10.39 -9.86 -12.08
N ALA A 498 -10.11 -10.64 -11.03
CA ALA A 498 -9.07 -11.66 -11.06
C ALA A 498 -9.32 -12.71 -12.17
N PHE A 499 -10.55 -13.20 -12.29
CA PHE A 499 -10.88 -14.17 -13.34
C PHE A 499 -10.87 -13.56 -14.73
N PHE A 500 -11.43 -12.36 -14.92
CA PHE A 500 -11.44 -11.73 -16.23
C PHE A 500 -10.02 -11.39 -16.72
N LEU A 501 -9.20 -10.80 -15.85
CA LEU A 501 -7.82 -10.43 -16.15
C LEU A 501 -6.97 -11.68 -16.46
N GLY A 502 -7.07 -12.71 -15.61
CA GLY A 502 -6.33 -13.96 -15.81
C GLY A 502 -6.66 -14.69 -17.11
N LYS A 503 -7.92 -14.61 -17.59
CA LYS A 503 -8.28 -15.15 -18.92
C LYS A 503 -7.83 -14.24 -20.05
N SER A 504 -7.93 -12.92 -19.89
CA SER A 504 -7.50 -11.95 -20.89
C SER A 504 -6.00 -12.05 -21.16
N GLN A 505 -5.18 -12.15 -20.11
CA GLN A 505 -3.73 -12.37 -20.21
C GLN A 505 -3.42 -13.62 -21.04
N LYS A 506 -4.07 -14.76 -20.74
CA LYS A 506 -3.89 -16.01 -21.50
C LYS A 506 -4.32 -15.90 -22.96
N ILE A 507 -5.42 -15.17 -23.24
CA ILE A 507 -5.86 -14.91 -24.62
C ILE A 507 -4.82 -14.09 -25.38
N PHE A 508 -4.29 -13.04 -24.77
CA PHE A 508 -3.27 -12.20 -25.40
C PHE A 508 -1.95 -12.95 -25.59
N GLN A 509 -1.54 -13.78 -24.63
CA GLN A 509 -0.40 -14.69 -24.78
C GLN A 509 -0.56 -15.60 -26.00
N GLN A 510 -1.73 -16.23 -26.18
CA GLN A 510 -1.98 -17.04 -27.38
C GLN A 510 -1.99 -16.21 -28.67
N ARG A 511 -2.51 -14.98 -28.63
CA ARG A 511 -2.48 -14.09 -29.79
C ARG A 511 -1.07 -13.75 -30.24
N PHE A 512 -0.22 -13.33 -29.30
CA PHE A 512 1.10 -12.78 -29.63
C PHE A 512 2.21 -13.84 -29.72
N ASN A 513 2.08 -14.97 -29.02
CA ASN A 513 3.07 -16.04 -29.07
C ASN A 513 2.71 -17.15 -30.09
N GLU A 514 1.43 -17.50 -30.21
CA GLU A 514 0.97 -18.63 -31.04
C GLU A 514 0.28 -18.18 -32.34
N GLY A 515 0.03 -16.88 -32.48
CA GLY A 515 -0.62 -16.29 -33.66
C GLY A 515 -2.11 -16.53 -33.74
N THR A 516 -2.74 -17.08 -32.68
CA THR A 516 -4.19 -17.34 -32.65
C THR A 516 -4.98 -16.04 -32.83
N PRO A 517 -5.90 -15.92 -33.80
CA PRO A 517 -6.71 -14.72 -33.96
C PRO A 517 -7.57 -14.45 -32.72
N LEU A 518 -7.71 -13.18 -32.32
CA LEU A 518 -8.60 -12.79 -31.20
C LEU A 518 -10.06 -13.23 -31.45
N ALA A 519 -10.45 -13.33 -32.72
CA ALA A 519 -11.77 -13.82 -33.13
C ALA A 519 -12.08 -15.26 -32.65
N THR A 520 -11.06 -16.08 -32.41
CA THR A 520 -11.25 -17.43 -31.81
C THR A 520 -11.88 -17.36 -30.42
N HIS A 521 -11.67 -16.23 -29.73
CA HIS A 521 -12.17 -15.95 -28.39
C HIS A 521 -13.26 -14.87 -28.37
N THR A 522 -13.92 -14.56 -29.50
CA THR A 522 -15.04 -13.58 -29.53
C THR A 522 -16.11 -13.89 -28.48
N ARG A 523 -16.36 -15.19 -28.21
CA ARG A 523 -17.30 -15.60 -27.15
C ARG A 523 -16.87 -15.10 -25.75
N PHE A 524 -15.57 -15.07 -25.45
CA PHE A 524 -15.07 -14.54 -24.19
C PHE A 524 -15.32 -13.04 -24.09
N PHE A 525 -14.99 -12.25 -25.10
CA PHE A 525 -15.21 -10.80 -25.01
C PHE A 525 -16.71 -10.46 -25.04
N LYS A 526 -17.49 -11.12 -25.90
CA LYS A 526 -18.94 -10.90 -26.04
C LYS A 526 -19.71 -11.16 -24.74
N TRP A 527 -19.31 -12.18 -23.96
CA TRP A 527 -20.02 -12.55 -22.74
C TRP A 527 -19.27 -12.21 -21.46
N GLY A 528 -17.94 -12.18 -21.51
CA GLY A 528 -17.05 -11.91 -20.40
C GLY A 528 -17.05 -10.44 -20.02
N VAL A 529 -17.09 -9.51 -20.98
CA VAL A 529 -17.17 -8.07 -20.67
C VAL A 529 -18.50 -7.74 -19.97
N PRO A 530 -19.67 -8.14 -20.50
CA PRO A 530 -20.92 -7.97 -19.75
C PRO A 530 -20.92 -8.72 -18.41
N SER A 531 -20.26 -9.88 -18.32
CA SER A 531 -20.20 -10.66 -17.06
C SER A 531 -19.40 -9.94 -15.98
N VAL A 532 -18.23 -9.38 -16.30
CA VAL A 532 -17.40 -8.66 -15.31
C VAL A 532 -18.10 -7.36 -14.90
N LEU A 533 -18.67 -6.62 -15.86
CA LEU A 533 -19.41 -5.39 -15.56
C LEU A 533 -20.66 -5.66 -14.72
N LEU A 534 -21.44 -6.70 -15.05
CA LEU A 534 -22.60 -7.09 -14.26
C LEU A 534 -22.22 -7.42 -12.82
N VAL A 535 -21.15 -8.21 -12.62
CA VAL A 535 -20.71 -8.61 -11.28
C VAL A 535 -20.15 -7.41 -10.50
N GLN A 536 -19.47 -6.48 -11.16
CA GLN A 536 -18.96 -5.27 -10.52
C GLN A 536 -20.06 -4.28 -10.16
N VAL A 537 -21.02 -4.03 -11.05
CA VAL A 537 -22.10 -3.06 -10.84
C VAL A 537 -23.20 -3.61 -9.92
N PHE A 538 -23.35 -4.94 -9.84
CA PHE A 538 -24.35 -5.56 -8.97
C PHE A 538 -24.35 -5.06 -7.53
N PRO A 539 -23.23 -5.09 -6.78
CA PRO A 539 -23.24 -4.65 -5.38
C PRO A 539 -23.69 -3.18 -5.22
N LEU A 540 -23.33 -2.29 -6.16
CA LEU A 540 -23.84 -0.93 -6.19
C LEU A 540 -25.37 -0.87 -6.34
N LEU A 541 -25.91 -1.60 -7.32
CA LEU A 541 -27.35 -1.68 -7.53
C LEU A 541 -28.07 -2.31 -6.34
N PHE A 542 -27.45 -3.31 -5.73
CA PHE A 542 -27.97 -3.98 -4.56
C PHE A 542 -28.11 -3.00 -3.40
N VAL A 543 -27.07 -2.24 -3.08
CA VAL A 543 -27.10 -1.24 -2.01
C VAL A 543 -28.27 -0.26 -2.19
N ILE A 544 -28.48 0.25 -3.41
CA ILE A 544 -29.59 1.18 -3.73
C ILE A 544 -30.96 0.54 -3.46
N VAL A 545 -31.13 -0.73 -3.85
CA VAL A 545 -32.40 -1.47 -3.63
C VAL A 545 -32.57 -1.87 -2.17
N ALA A 546 -31.48 -2.30 -1.53
CA ALA A 546 -31.46 -2.76 -0.16
C ALA A 546 -31.79 -1.64 0.82
N GLY A 547 -31.36 -0.41 0.56
CA GLY A 547 -31.73 0.75 1.38
C GLY A 547 -33.26 0.94 1.48
N LYS A 548 -33.99 0.76 0.37
CA LYS A 548 -35.46 0.80 0.38
C LYS A 548 -36.08 -0.37 1.12
N GLY A 549 -35.50 -1.57 0.96
CA GLY A 549 -35.96 -2.77 1.67
C GLY A 549 -35.75 -2.69 3.17
N LEU A 550 -34.61 -2.15 3.61
CA LEU A 550 -34.29 -1.91 5.01
C LEU A 550 -35.21 -0.86 5.63
N ALA A 551 -35.49 0.26 4.94
CA ALA A 551 -36.44 1.26 5.41
C ALA A 551 -37.84 0.64 5.62
N TRP A 552 -38.33 -0.09 4.61
CA TRP A 552 -39.62 -0.79 4.72
C TRP A 552 -39.65 -1.81 5.87
N LEU A 553 -38.57 -2.55 6.07
CA LEU A 553 -38.44 -3.55 7.12
C LEU A 553 -38.38 -2.92 8.52
N ASN A 554 -37.70 -1.77 8.64
CA ASN A 554 -37.62 -1.00 9.87
C ASN A 554 -38.99 -0.40 10.23
N ASP A 555 -39.68 0.19 9.25
CA ASP A 555 -41.04 0.71 9.41
C ASP A 555 -42.02 -0.40 9.81
N SER A 556 -42.01 -1.53 9.11
CA SER A 556 -42.85 -2.70 9.41
C SER A 556 -42.55 -3.31 10.78
N SER A 557 -41.31 -3.19 11.27
CA SER A 557 -40.91 -3.68 12.59
C SER A 557 -41.29 -2.72 13.72
N ARG A 558 -41.58 -1.45 13.41
CA ARG A 558 -41.96 -0.39 14.35
C ARG A 558 -43.48 -0.07 14.30
N GLU A 559 -44.17 -0.42 13.23
CA GLU A 559 -45.63 -0.25 13.10
C GLU A 559 -46.39 -0.98 14.22
N GLY A 560 -47.14 -0.21 15.02
CA GLY A 560 -48.01 -0.71 16.08
C GLY A 560 -47.35 -0.88 17.46
N ILE A 561 -46.07 -0.53 17.62
CA ILE A 561 -45.39 -0.54 18.92
C ILE A 561 -45.51 0.85 19.55
N LEU A 562 -46.49 1.02 20.45
CA LEU A 562 -46.67 2.23 21.26
C LEU A 562 -46.10 2.07 22.70
N ASP A 563 -45.65 0.87 23.06
CA ASP A 563 -45.02 0.53 24.34
C ASP A 563 -43.57 0.08 24.11
N ALA A 564 -42.60 0.74 24.76
CA ALA A 564 -41.19 0.37 24.73
C ALA A 564 -40.93 -1.06 25.27
N GLU A 565 -41.79 -1.57 26.17
CA GLU A 565 -41.68 -2.91 26.77
C GLU A 565 -42.06 -4.06 25.81
N LYS A 566 -42.69 -3.77 24.66
CA LYS A 566 -43.11 -4.80 23.68
C LYS A 566 -42.18 -4.89 22.45
N VAL A 567 -41.03 -4.23 22.51
CA VAL A 567 -40.05 -4.21 21.42
C VAL A 567 -39.46 -5.60 21.19
N SER A 568 -39.67 -6.15 19.99
CA SER A 568 -39.11 -7.44 19.61
C SER A 568 -37.66 -7.29 19.17
N TRP A 569 -36.74 -7.21 20.14
CA TRP A 569 -35.30 -7.05 19.92
C TRP A 569 -34.71 -8.03 18.90
N SER A 570 -35.15 -9.30 18.94
CA SER A 570 -34.75 -10.31 17.95
C SER A 570 -35.11 -9.91 16.51
N LYS A 571 -36.30 -9.35 16.28
CA LYS A 571 -36.69 -8.87 14.96
C LYS A 571 -35.86 -7.66 14.56
N ILE A 572 -35.63 -6.69 15.44
CA ILE A 572 -34.89 -5.47 15.09
C ILE A 572 -33.43 -5.78 14.79
N LEU A 573 -32.77 -6.60 15.63
CA LEU A 573 -31.36 -6.95 15.47
C LEU A 573 -31.09 -7.85 14.25
N LEU A 574 -31.91 -8.87 14.02
CA LEU A 574 -31.60 -9.88 13.02
C LEU A 574 -32.20 -9.60 11.64
N SER A 575 -33.33 -8.88 11.56
CA SER A 575 -34.07 -8.78 10.30
C SER A 575 -33.28 -8.06 9.22
N GLY A 576 -32.62 -6.95 9.53
CA GLY A 576 -31.84 -6.18 8.57
C GLY A 576 -30.58 -6.88 8.08
N PRO A 577 -29.69 -7.38 8.96
CA PRO A 577 -28.50 -8.12 8.52
C PRO A 577 -28.84 -9.38 7.75
N LEU A 578 -29.89 -10.11 8.17
CA LEU A 578 -30.36 -11.29 7.46
C LEU A 578 -30.95 -10.92 6.10
N PHE A 579 -31.72 -9.83 6.01
CA PHE A 579 -32.20 -9.29 4.75
C PHE A 579 -31.03 -8.94 3.83
N LEU A 580 -30.01 -8.21 4.31
CA LEU A 580 -28.83 -7.83 3.53
C LEU A 580 -28.13 -9.05 2.94
N VAL A 581 -27.84 -10.07 3.75
CA VAL A 581 -27.13 -11.27 3.26
C VAL A 581 -28.00 -12.12 2.34
N VAL A 582 -29.23 -12.44 2.75
CA VAL A 582 -30.11 -13.35 2.00
C VAL A 582 -30.57 -12.71 0.69
N ALA A 583 -31.00 -11.43 0.73
CA ALA A 583 -31.40 -10.73 -0.48
C ALA A 583 -30.21 -10.57 -1.44
N PHE A 584 -28.99 -10.31 -0.93
CA PHE A 584 -27.80 -10.24 -1.78
C PHE A 584 -27.60 -11.55 -2.53
N ILE A 585 -27.61 -12.70 -1.82
CA ILE A 585 -27.39 -14.01 -2.44
C ILE A 585 -28.49 -14.34 -3.46
N ILE A 586 -29.75 -14.11 -3.10
CA ILE A 586 -30.90 -14.41 -3.98
C ILE A 586 -30.88 -13.51 -5.21
N LEU A 587 -30.72 -12.20 -5.05
CA LEU A 587 -30.70 -11.26 -6.17
C LEU A 587 -29.46 -11.47 -7.05
N PHE A 588 -28.30 -11.76 -6.45
CA PHE A 588 -27.08 -12.08 -7.20
C PHE A 588 -27.26 -13.34 -8.04
N TRP A 589 -27.92 -14.37 -7.49
CA TRP A 589 -28.28 -15.55 -8.24
C TRP A 589 -29.31 -15.24 -9.34
N ALA A 590 -30.34 -14.44 -9.05
CA ALA A 590 -31.41 -14.08 -9.98
C ALA A 590 -30.89 -13.31 -11.21
N VAL A 591 -29.98 -12.36 -11.02
CA VAL A 591 -29.31 -11.65 -12.13
C VAL A 591 -28.24 -12.49 -12.83
N ARG A 592 -28.09 -13.77 -12.43
CA ARG A 592 -27.13 -14.74 -12.98
C ARG A 592 -25.67 -14.40 -12.64
N GLY A 593 -25.41 -13.68 -11.57
CA GLY A 593 -24.08 -13.32 -11.08
C GLY A 593 -23.18 -14.55 -10.86
N LEU A 594 -23.69 -15.60 -10.22
CA LEU A 594 -22.96 -16.87 -10.05
C LEU A 594 -22.59 -17.52 -11.39
N LYS A 595 -23.47 -17.43 -12.40
CA LYS A 595 -23.20 -17.95 -13.75
C LYS A 595 -22.15 -17.10 -14.46
N ALA A 596 -22.17 -15.77 -14.27
CA ALA A 596 -21.18 -14.85 -14.79
C ALA A 596 -19.78 -15.14 -14.21
N ILE A 597 -19.65 -15.24 -12.88
CA ILE A 597 -18.39 -15.63 -12.22
C ILE A 597 -17.90 -17.00 -12.72
N LYS A 598 -18.79 -18.00 -12.74
CA LYS A 598 -18.44 -19.34 -13.23
C LYS A 598 -17.98 -19.32 -14.68
N PHE A 599 -18.61 -18.51 -15.54
CA PHE A 599 -18.19 -18.35 -16.93
C PHE A 599 -16.77 -17.78 -17.02
N LEU A 600 -16.47 -16.70 -16.27
CA LEU A 600 -15.15 -16.09 -16.23
C LEU A 600 -14.08 -17.09 -15.72
N ALA A 601 -14.35 -17.78 -14.62
CA ALA A 601 -13.42 -18.73 -14.01
C ALA A 601 -13.13 -19.94 -14.91
N THR A 602 -14.17 -20.51 -15.53
CA THR A 602 -14.08 -21.79 -16.26
C THR A 602 -13.82 -21.65 -17.75
N TYR A 603 -13.79 -20.43 -18.30
CA TYR A 603 -13.54 -20.22 -19.73
C TYR A 603 -12.22 -20.89 -20.16
N LYS A 604 -12.32 -21.77 -21.17
CA LYS A 604 -11.17 -22.49 -21.72
C LYS A 604 -10.58 -21.69 -22.89
N VAL A 605 -9.34 -21.27 -22.72
CA VAL A 605 -8.60 -20.53 -23.73
C VAL A 605 -8.10 -21.52 -24.79
N LYS A 606 -8.69 -21.44 -26.00
CA LYS A 606 -8.42 -22.33 -27.14
C LYS A 606 -7.07 -22.02 -27.81
N ALA A 607 -6.10 -22.93 -27.69
CA ALA A 607 -4.89 -22.89 -28.50
C ALA A 607 -5.18 -23.13 -29.99
N LYS A 608 -4.25 -22.71 -30.86
CA LYS A 608 -4.30 -23.04 -32.29
C LYS A 608 -4.39 -24.57 -32.45
N PRO A 609 -5.29 -25.12 -33.30
CA PRO A 609 -5.24 -26.53 -33.64
C PRO A 609 -3.87 -26.83 -34.23
N SER A 610 -3.14 -27.79 -33.66
CA SER A 610 -1.96 -28.34 -34.30
C SER A 610 -2.38 -28.71 -35.73
N ALA A 611 -1.67 -28.20 -36.74
CA ALA A 611 -1.85 -28.72 -38.08
C ALA A 611 -1.66 -30.24 -37.96
N VAL A 612 -2.70 -31.00 -38.28
CA VAL A 612 -2.59 -32.45 -38.42
C VAL A 612 -1.50 -32.65 -39.46
N VAL A 613 -0.34 -33.14 -39.02
CA VAL A 613 0.62 -33.72 -39.95
C VAL A 613 -0.07 -34.99 -40.40
N ASP A 614 -0.64 -34.96 -41.61
CA ASP A 614 -1.15 -36.16 -42.25
C ASP A 614 -0.05 -37.21 -42.19
N PRO A 615 -0.29 -38.39 -41.57
CA PRO A 615 0.74 -39.40 -41.44
C PRO A 615 0.86 -40.20 -42.74
N VAL A 616 1.04 -39.56 -43.90
CA VAL A 616 1.37 -40.27 -45.15
C VAL A 616 2.13 -39.36 -46.11
N THR A 617 3.45 -39.52 -46.19
CA THR A 617 4.14 -39.92 -47.42
C THR A 617 5.56 -40.31 -47.05
N LYS A 618 5.83 -41.62 -47.15
CA LYS A 618 7.18 -42.19 -47.18
C LYS A 618 7.88 -41.79 -48.47
#